data_AF-A0A0J9ECT5-F1
#
_entry.id   AF-A0A0J9ECT5-F1
#
_cell.length_a   1.000
_cell.length_b   1.000
_cell.length_c   1.000
_cell.angle_alpha   90.00
_cell.angle_beta   90.00
_cell.angle_gamma   90.00
#
_symmetry.space_group_name_H-M   'P 1'
#
loop_
_entity.id
_entity.type
_entity.pdbx_description
1 polymer ?
#
loop_
_entity_poly.entity_id
_entity_poly.type
_entity_poly.pdbx_seq_one_letter_code
_entity_poly.pdbx_strand_id
1 'polypeptide(L)'
;MADLRIFLNIVVTFLFSMSSSLSANEYIFSYAKDGYSYSIINLRFEGSSVQGGISPLLGVSGSTFNVAGENYAQGKLRLVVFDGDTPVFQGEFRKEINGGKISWVSTTKPGVEFYRWRGRQLSEATKTVYQHSCGALYGALEAYGDDLTVSKLTDAIPGLDAMSVQLRDGSYAEISVPIGTEAYVVQRLREVDEVSHANLWGGGCGGGEVSYFTIPKKLISASQGELDGQKFARFIRNSVGAFLDRTPEHKGYSNKIQQREVRRSVLPPFPLQNRVSIVAASSASREYGNSWDRFDLFFTTADLPGLSDEEVAIVLWAEKLFTGNARVRDGVEPPRREFIDVELNYDDEATVAVLFASFVSSQVGGRCEVDSEGIFESFYDDQGRYEYLWHLCKG
;
A
#
# COMPACT_ATOMS: atom_id res chain seq x y z
N MET A 1 -62.45 -50.83 -23.94
CA MET A 1 -62.12 -50.06 -22.71
C MET A 1 -60.62 -50.11 -22.52
N ALA A 2 -59.92 -49.34 -23.33
CA ALA A 2 -58.48 -49.17 -23.36
C ALA A 2 -58.18 -47.72 -23.75
N ASP A 3 -56.99 -47.27 -23.35
CA ASP A 3 -56.27 -46.08 -23.82
C ASP A 3 -56.75 -44.70 -23.34
N LEU A 4 -55.87 -43.72 -23.11
CA LEU A 4 -54.43 -43.64 -22.94
C LEU A 4 -54.19 -42.17 -22.56
N ARG A 5 -53.18 -41.96 -21.73
CA ARG A 5 -52.52 -40.70 -21.40
C ARG A 5 -52.47 -39.70 -22.56
N ILE A 6 -52.56 -38.40 -22.26
CA ILE A 6 -51.59 -37.34 -22.56
C ILE A 6 -52.32 -35.99 -22.47
N PHE A 7 -51.84 -35.15 -21.54
CA PHE A 7 -51.81 -33.68 -21.50
C PHE A 7 -51.96 -33.19 -20.06
N LEU A 8 -50.97 -33.58 -19.26
CA LEU A 8 -50.55 -32.82 -18.10
C LEU A 8 -49.99 -31.50 -18.66
N ASN A 9 -50.77 -30.43 -18.58
CA ASN A 9 -50.30 -29.09 -18.92
C ASN A 9 -49.15 -28.74 -17.97
N ILE A 10 -47.96 -28.71 -18.55
CA ILE A 10 -46.70 -28.25 -17.96
C ILE A 10 -46.86 -26.74 -17.70
N VAL A 11 -47.44 -26.42 -16.55
CA VAL A 11 -47.18 -25.17 -15.83
C VAL A 11 -46.45 -25.58 -14.56
N VAL A 12 -45.30 -26.25 -14.75
CA VAL A 12 -44.28 -26.27 -13.71
C VAL A 12 -43.62 -24.91 -13.82
N THR A 13 -44.10 -24.00 -12.98
CA THR A 13 -43.39 -22.88 -12.39
C THR A 13 -41.89 -22.95 -12.68
N PHE A 14 -41.45 -22.23 -13.72
CA PHE A 14 -40.08 -21.74 -13.82
C PHE A 14 -39.91 -20.73 -12.68
N LEU A 15 -39.80 -21.25 -11.45
CA LEU A 15 -39.14 -20.55 -10.37
C LEU A 15 -37.70 -20.42 -10.86
N PHE A 16 -37.44 -19.29 -11.50
CA PHE A 16 -36.11 -18.74 -11.62
C PHE A 16 -35.54 -18.71 -10.20
N SER A 17 -34.83 -19.78 -9.84
CA SER A 17 -33.73 -19.71 -8.91
C SER A 17 -32.71 -18.76 -9.55
N MET A 18 -32.99 -17.46 -9.47
CA MET A 18 -31.93 -16.48 -9.41
C MET A 18 -31.21 -16.76 -8.10
N SER A 19 -30.37 -17.79 -8.13
CA SER A 19 -29.25 -17.92 -7.23
C SER A 19 -28.37 -16.73 -7.57
N SER A 20 -28.73 -15.54 -7.07
CA SER A 20 -27.78 -14.47 -6.87
C SER A 20 -26.66 -15.14 -6.10
N SER A 21 -25.55 -15.43 -6.78
CA SER A 21 -24.37 -15.96 -6.13
C SER A 21 -24.05 -14.96 -5.05
N LEU A 22 -24.38 -15.34 -3.81
CA LEU A 22 -24.15 -14.52 -2.64
C LEU A 22 -22.64 -14.41 -2.54
N SER A 23 -22.11 -13.31 -3.10
CA SER A 23 -20.68 -13.09 -3.14
C SER A 23 -20.18 -13.05 -1.71
N ALA A 24 -19.29 -13.98 -1.40
CA ALA A 24 -18.55 -13.93 -0.16
C ALA A 24 -17.78 -12.60 -0.13
N ASN A 25 -17.85 -11.93 1.00
CA ASN A 25 -17.11 -10.70 1.24
C ASN A 25 -15.85 -11.09 2.01
N GLU A 26 -14.69 -10.89 1.40
CA GLU A 26 -13.39 -11.10 2.04
C GLU A 26 -13.01 -9.83 2.81
N TYR A 27 -12.46 -10.00 4.02
CA TYR A 27 -11.95 -8.93 4.87
C TYR A 27 -10.61 -9.36 5.49
N ILE A 28 -9.76 -8.38 5.78
CA ILE A 28 -8.64 -8.57 6.71
C ILE A 28 -9.22 -8.65 8.11
N PHE A 29 -8.90 -9.72 8.83
CA PHE A 29 -9.26 -9.92 10.23
C PHE A 29 -8.02 -9.74 11.10
N SER A 30 -8.09 -8.80 12.03
CA SER A 30 -7.05 -8.55 13.02
C SER A 30 -7.53 -9.04 14.38
N TYR A 31 -6.74 -9.92 15.00
CA TYR A 31 -7.01 -10.47 16.32
C TYR A 31 -5.72 -10.54 17.12
N ALA A 32 -5.61 -9.70 18.15
CA ALA A 32 -4.40 -9.51 18.93
C ALA A 32 -4.05 -10.65 19.91
N LYS A 33 -4.54 -11.89 19.72
CA LYS A 33 -4.29 -12.99 20.65
C LYS A 33 -3.77 -14.24 19.92
N ASP A 34 -2.68 -14.80 20.44
CA ASP A 34 -2.12 -16.12 20.12
C ASP A 34 -1.47 -16.28 18.72
N GLY A 35 -0.65 -15.31 18.29
CA GLY A 35 0.33 -15.49 17.19
C GLY A 35 -0.21 -15.35 15.76
N TYR A 36 -1.53 -15.30 15.57
CA TYR A 36 -2.15 -14.89 14.31
C TYR A 36 -2.63 -13.44 14.38
N SER A 37 -1.70 -12.49 14.29
CA SER A 37 -2.04 -11.06 14.34
C SER A 37 -2.99 -10.64 13.20
N TYR A 38 -2.94 -11.35 12.05
CA TYR A 38 -3.74 -11.08 10.86
C TYR A 38 -4.14 -12.36 10.11
N SER A 39 -5.36 -12.41 9.60
CA SER A 39 -5.92 -13.50 8.80
C SER A 39 -6.97 -12.98 7.80
N ILE A 40 -7.49 -13.83 6.93
CA ILE A 40 -8.59 -13.49 6.02
C ILE A 40 -9.89 -14.05 6.56
N ILE A 41 -10.92 -13.22 6.72
CA ILE A 41 -12.28 -13.66 7.05
C ILE A 41 -13.20 -13.48 5.84
N ASN A 42 -13.88 -14.57 5.46
CA ASN A 42 -14.79 -14.63 4.33
C ASN A 42 -16.21 -14.77 4.85
N LEU A 43 -17.06 -13.75 4.65
CA LEU A 43 -18.43 -13.72 5.18
C LEU A 43 -19.47 -13.68 4.05
N ARG A 44 -20.46 -14.57 4.15
CA ARG A 44 -21.69 -14.62 3.34
C ARG A 44 -22.86 -14.19 4.21
N PHE A 45 -23.71 -13.32 3.67
CA PHE A 45 -24.87 -12.74 4.38
C PHE A 45 -26.16 -13.24 3.74
N GLU A 46 -26.94 -14.03 4.48
CA GLU A 46 -28.20 -14.64 4.03
C GLU A 46 -29.34 -14.10 4.89
N GLY A 47 -29.91 -12.96 4.49
CA GLY A 47 -30.88 -12.24 5.32
C GLY A 47 -30.23 -11.74 6.61
N SER A 48 -30.70 -12.24 7.76
CA SER A 48 -30.09 -11.99 9.06
C SER A 48 -28.98 -12.98 9.41
N SER A 49 -28.83 -14.10 8.70
CA SER A 49 -27.80 -15.10 8.95
C SER A 49 -26.46 -14.66 8.36
N VAL A 50 -25.36 -14.94 9.08
CA VAL A 50 -23.99 -14.73 8.60
C VAL A 50 -23.23 -16.04 8.73
N GLN A 51 -22.57 -16.46 7.66
CA GLN A 51 -21.75 -17.68 7.63
C GLN A 51 -20.44 -17.40 6.91
N GLY A 52 -19.40 -18.16 7.23
CA GLY A 52 -18.08 -17.87 6.69
C GLY A 52 -16.99 -18.79 7.18
N GLY A 53 -15.76 -18.36 6.92
CA GLY A 53 -14.57 -18.97 7.47
C GLY A 53 -13.44 -17.97 7.63
N ILE A 54 -12.50 -18.30 8.51
CA ILE A 54 -11.23 -17.61 8.68
C ILE A 54 -10.14 -18.53 8.13
N SER A 55 -9.25 -17.97 7.32
CA SER A 55 -8.06 -18.65 6.81
C SER A 55 -6.81 -17.82 7.13
N PRO A 56 -5.63 -18.46 7.28
CA PRO A 56 -4.37 -17.74 7.32
C PRO A 56 -4.17 -16.84 6.08
N LEU A 57 -3.20 -15.92 6.16
CA LEU A 57 -2.69 -15.22 4.99
C LEU A 57 -2.09 -16.21 3.98
N LEU A 58 -2.01 -15.82 2.71
CA LEU A 58 -1.44 -16.66 1.65
C LEU A 58 0.02 -17.03 1.98
N GLY A 59 0.33 -18.31 1.83
CA GLY A 59 1.63 -18.88 2.18
C GLY A 59 1.84 -19.13 3.69
N VAL A 60 0.94 -18.70 4.58
CA VAL A 60 1.05 -19.03 6.01
C VAL A 60 0.41 -20.39 6.28
N SER A 61 1.16 -21.31 6.85
CA SER A 61 0.63 -22.58 7.37
C SER A 61 -0.25 -22.32 8.61
N GLY A 62 -1.44 -22.91 8.66
CA GLY A 62 -2.32 -22.77 9.82
C GLY A 62 -3.70 -23.39 9.62
N SER A 63 -4.43 -23.52 10.72
CA SER A 63 -5.81 -24.02 10.72
C SER A 63 -6.76 -22.99 10.11
N THR A 64 -7.81 -23.49 9.46
CA THR A 64 -8.97 -22.68 9.09
C THR A 64 -10.05 -22.82 10.17
N PHE A 65 -10.83 -21.77 10.37
CA PHE A 65 -11.92 -21.75 11.34
C PHE A 65 -13.25 -21.48 10.65
N ASN A 66 -14.32 -22.09 11.12
CA ASN A 66 -15.66 -21.77 10.64
C ASN A 66 -16.20 -20.54 11.36
N VAL A 67 -16.99 -19.72 10.67
CA VAL A 67 -17.66 -18.56 11.26
C VAL A 67 -19.16 -18.69 11.04
N ALA A 68 -19.94 -18.50 12.10
CA ALA A 68 -21.38 -18.37 12.02
C ALA A 68 -21.86 -17.22 12.90
N GLY A 69 -23.03 -16.67 12.60
CA GLY A 69 -23.54 -15.55 13.35
C GLY A 69 -24.78 -14.92 12.73
N GLU A 70 -25.04 -13.69 13.14
CA GLU A 70 -26.21 -12.94 12.74
C GLU A 70 -25.92 -11.45 12.54
N ASN A 71 -26.57 -10.86 11.54
CA ASN A 71 -26.71 -9.43 11.33
C ASN A 71 -28.00 -8.96 12.01
N TYR A 72 -27.96 -8.90 13.34
CA TYR A 72 -29.15 -8.73 14.18
C TYR A 72 -29.78 -7.32 14.12
N ALA A 73 -29.02 -6.34 13.65
CA ALA A 73 -29.51 -4.99 13.37
C ALA A 73 -28.64 -4.32 12.30
N GLN A 74 -29.15 -3.29 11.63
CA GLN A 74 -28.39 -2.57 10.60
C GLN A 74 -27.04 -2.10 11.15
N GLY A 75 -25.96 -2.60 10.57
CA GLY A 75 -24.59 -2.26 10.98
C GLY A 75 -24.15 -2.88 12.29
N LYS A 76 -24.83 -3.92 12.79
CA LYS A 76 -24.42 -4.68 13.98
C LYS A 76 -24.41 -6.19 13.69
N LEU A 77 -23.28 -6.84 13.97
CA LEU A 77 -23.11 -8.28 13.83
C LEU A 77 -22.83 -8.92 15.18
N ARG A 78 -23.25 -10.17 15.31
CA ARG A 78 -22.74 -11.09 16.32
C ARG A 78 -22.14 -12.28 15.59
N LEU A 79 -20.87 -12.56 15.81
CA LEU A 79 -20.17 -13.68 15.19
C LEU A 79 -19.62 -14.63 16.25
N VAL A 80 -19.61 -15.92 15.91
CA VAL A 80 -18.98 -17.01 16.64
C VAL A 80 -18.00 -17.70 15.69
N VAL A 81 -16.77 -17.91 16.15
CA VAL A 81 -15.72 -18.65 15.44
C VAL A 81 -15.60 -20.02 16.07
N PHE A 82 -15.50 -21.05 15.22
CA PHE A 82 -15.45 -22.44 15.61
C PHE A 82 -14.17 -23.10 15.12
N ASP A 83 -13.54 -23.88 16.00
CA ASP A 83 -12.55 -24.89 15.66
C ASP A 83 -13.24 -26.26 15.66
N GLY A 84 -13.48 -26.79 14.45
CA GLY A 84 -14.44 -27.88 14.25
C GLY A 84 -15.84 -27.47 14.73
N ASP A 85 -16.36 -28.20 15.72
CA ASP A 85 -17.66 -27.92 16.37
C ASP A 85 -17.53 -27.11 17.67
N THR A 86 -16.30 -26.77 18.08
CA THR A 86 -16.03 -26.10 19.36
C THR A 86 -15.98 -24.58 19.18
N PRO A 87 -16.83 -23.79 19.85
CA PRO A 87 -16.77 -22.34 19.78
C PRO A 87 -15.51 -21.84 20.51
N VAL A 88 -14.61 -21.18 19.79
CA VAL A 88 -13.34 -20.65 20.32
C VAL A 88 -13.37 -19.13 20.53
N PHE A 89 -14.27 -18.43 19.84
CA PHE A 89 -14.46 -16.99 19.98
C PHE A 89 -15.91 -16.60 19.72
N GLN A 90 -16.41 -15.63 20.48
CA GLN A 90 -17.64 -14.92 20.19
C GLN A 90 -17.41 -13.42 20.37
N GLY A 91 -18.02 -12.61 19.49
CA GLY A 91 -17.94 -11.16 19.58
C GLY A 91 -19.09 -10.45 18.88
N GLU A 92 -19.39 -9.24 19.34
CA GLU A 92 -20.30 -8.31 18.65
C GLU A 92 -19.53 -7.21 17.97
N PHE A 93 -19.94 -6.83 16.76
CA PHE A 93 -19.24 -5.90 15.89
C PHE A 93 -20.16 -4.78 15.42
N ARG A 94 -19.63 -3.57 15.34
CA ARG A 94 -20.29 -2.42 14.76
C ARG A 94 -19.62 -2.04 13.44
N LYS A 95 -20.44 -1.75 12.42
CA LYS A 95 -19.96 -1.28 11.13
C LYS A 95 -19.50 0.18 11.22
N GLU A 96 -18.37 0.46 10.61
CA GLU A 96 -17.85 1.79 10.36
C GLU A 96 -17.51 1.94 8.88
N ILE A 97 -17.74 3.13 8.33
CA ILE A 97 -17.37 3.46 6.96
C ILE A 97 -16.62 4.78 6.99
N ASN A 98 -15.33 4.75 6.67
CA ASN A 98 -14.48 5.94 6.65
C ASN A 98 -13.53 5.87 5.45
N GLY A 99 -13.41 6.93 4.65
CA GLY A 99 -12.46 6.98 3.53
C GLY A 99 -12.61 5.85 2.50
N GLY A 100 -13.81 5.25 2.35
CA GLY A 100 -13.99 4.08 1.49
C GLY A 100 -13.58 2.73 2.10
N LYS A 101 -13.04 2.71 3.32
CA LYS A 101 -12.86 1.51 4.16
C LYS A 101 -14.19 1.16 4.83
N ILE A 102 -14.59 -0.11 4.75
CA ILE A 102 -15.65 -0.70 5.59
C ILE A 102 -14.94 -1.49 6.68
N SER A 103 -15.10 -1.07 7.93
CA SER A 103 -14.60 -1.80 9.10
C SER A 103 -15.76 -2.36 9.93
N TRP A 104 -15.51 -3.48 10.60
CA TRP A 104 -16.36 -4.08 11.60
C TRP A 104 -15.54 -4.17 12.88
N VAL A 105 -15.78 -3.24 13.80
CA VAL A 105 -14.99 -3.09 15.02
C VAL A 105 -15.72 -3.81 16.14
N SER A 106 -15.02 -4.67 16.88
CA SER A 106 -15.63 -5.38 18.00
C SER A 106 -15.97 -4.43 19.14
N THR A 107 -17.21 -4.53 19.62
CA THR A 107 -17.72 -3.81 20.80
C THR A 107 -17.54 -4.59 22.09
N THR A 108 -17.22 -5.89 21.99
CA THR A 108 -17.07 -6.80 23.13
C THR A 108 -15.61 -7.14 23.42
N LYS A 109 -14.71 -7.00 22.44
CA LYS A 109 -13.29 -7.33 22.59
C LYS A 109 -12.44 -6.23 21.92
N PRO A 110 -11.83 -5.31 22.70
CA PRO A 110 -10.94 -4.30 22.16
C PRO A 110 -9.83 -4.90 21.30
N GLY A 111 -9.48 -4.22 20.20
CA GLY A 111 -8.42 -4.66 19.28
C GLY A 111 -8.82 -5.76 18.31
N VAL A 112 -10.08 -6.20 18.28
CA VAL A 112 -10.58 -7.14 17.27
C VAL A 112 -11.39 -6.38 16.22
N GLU A 113 -10.92 -6.40 14.99
CA GLU A 113 -11.64 -5.80 13.87
C GLU A 113 -11.49 -6.63 12.59
N PHE A 114 -12.41 -6.42 11.65
CA PHE A 114 -12.15 -6.81 10.27
C PHE A 114 -12.61 -5.76 9.28
N TYR A 115 -11.86 -5.61 8.19
CA TYR A 115 -12.10 -4.54 7.24
C TYR A 115 -11.83 -4.93 5.78
N ARG A 116 -12.44 -4.16 4.87
CA ARG A 116 -12.17 -4.21 3.43
C ARG A 116 -12.41 -2.84 2.80
N TRP A 117 -11.86 -2.62 1.61
CA TRP A 117 -12.15 -1.42 0.81
C TRP A 117 -13.44 -1.60 0.00
N ARG A 118 -14.22 -0.53 -0.16
CA ARG A 118 -15.51 -0.55 -0.89
C ARG A 118 -15.31 -0.91 -2.36
N GLY A 119 -16.17 -1.80 -2.86
CA GLY A 119 -16.30 -2.10 -4.29
C GLY A 119 -15.16 -2.94 -4.89
N ARG A 120 -14.27 -3.53 -4.07
CA ARG A 120 -13.10 -4.27 -4.57
C ARG A 120 -12.86 -5.54 -3.74
N GLN A 121 -12.28 -6.55 -4.38
CA GLN A 121 -11.75 -7.74 -3.71
C GLN A 121 -10.38 -7.40 -3.08
N LEU A 122 -9.93 -8.20 -2.12
CA LEU A 122 -8.59 -8.03 -1.56
C LEU A 122 -7.54 -8.41 -2.63
N SER A 123 -6.50 -7.60 -2.81
CA SER A 123 -5.41 -7.95 -3.72
C SER A 123 -4.60 -9.12 -3.18
N GLU A 124 -3.91 -9.86 -4.05
CA GLU A 124 -2.93 -10.89 -3.65
C GLU A 124 -1.97 -10.35 -2.58
N ALA A 125 -1.42 -9.15 -2.78
CA ALA A 125 -0.53 -8.51 -1.82
C ALA A 125 -1.20 -8.34 -0.44
N THR A 126 -2.45 -7.85 -0.40
CA THR A 126 -3.23 -7.71 0.84
C THR A 126 -3.44 -9.05 1.54
N LYS A 127 -3.58 -10.13 0.75
CA LYS A 127 -3.80 -11.48 1.27
C LYS A 127 -2.51 -12.14 1.76
N THR A 128 -1.34 -11.64 1.37
CA THR A 128 -0.03 -12.23 1.70
C THR A 128 0.66 -11.52 2.86
N VAL A 129 0.76 -10.20 2.83
CA VAL A 129 1.47 -9.42 3.86
C VAL A 129 0.50 -8.74 4.81
N TYR A 130 0.85 -8.65 6.08
CA TYR A 130 0.03 -7.88 7.01
C TYR A 130 0.22 -6.39 6.80
N GLN A 131 -0.84 -5.61 7.00
CA GLN A 131 -0.69 -4.16 7.01
C GLN A 131 -0.12 -3.73 8.37
N HIS A 132 1.09 -3.18 8.38
CA HIS A 132 1.64 -2.58 9.60
C HIS A 132 1.03 -1.19 9.83
N SER A 133 1.16 -0.68 11.06
CA SER A 133 0.84 0.71 11.43
C SER A 133 1.52 1.76 10.53
N CYS A 134 2.63 1.38 9.92
CA CYS A 134 3.43 2.18 8.99
C CYS A 134 2.88 2.21 7.53
N GLY A 135 1.72 1.58 7.23
CA GLY A 135 1.16 1.53 5.88
C GLY A 135 1.37 0.20 5.15
N ALA A 136 1.18 0.19 3.82
CA ALA A 136 1.19 -1.02 2.97
C ALA A 136 2.45 -1.17 2.09
N LEU A 137 3.47 -0.36 2.32
CA LEU A 137 4.60 -0.15 1.40
C LEU A 137 5.91 -0.26 2.17
N TYR A 138 6.71 -1.32 1.94
CA TYR A 138 7.99 -1.45 2.62
C TYR A 138 9.05 -2.02 1.70
N GLY A 139 10.15 -1.30 1.60
CA GLY A 139 11.36 -1.89 1.05
C GLY A 139 12.05 -2.87 2.00
N ALA A 140 11.45 -3.28 3.12
CA ALA A 140 12.10 -4.06 4.18
C ALA A 140 11.23 -5.21 4.70
N LEU A 141 11.81 -6.40 4.73
CA LEU A 141 11.20 -7.64 5.19
C LEU A 141 12.05 -8.26 6.30
N GLU A 142 11.39 -9.03 7.16
CA GLU A 142 12.02 -9.91 8.13
C GLU A 142 11.68 -11.36 7.82
N ALA A 143 12.65 -12.24 8.02
CA ALA A 143 12.44 -13.68 8.03
C ALA A 143 13.13 -14.31 9.24
N TYR A 144 12.45 -15.26 9.87
CA TYR A 144 12.94 -16.07 10.98
C TYR A 144 12.95 -17.53 10.58
N GLY A 145 13.92 -18.27 11.10
CA GLY A 145 14.10 -19.66 10.78
C GLY A 145 15.22 -20.31 11.55
N ASP A 146 15.43 -21.59 11.31
CA ASP A 146 16.58 -22.33 11.83
C ASP A 146 17.61 -22.50 10.72
N ASP A 147 18.89 -22.19 10.99
CA ASP A 147 19.99 -22.34 10.02
C ASP A 147 19.75 -21.62 8.68
N LEU A 148 19.26 -20.38 8.73
CA LEU A 148 19.13 -19.51 7.58
C LEU A 148 20.51 -19.17 6.99
N THR A 149 20.64 -19.31 5.68
CA THR A 149 21.81 -18.86 4.92
C THR A 149 21.37 -17.99 3.75
N VAL A 150 22.23 -17.06 3.32
CA VAL A 150 21.94 -16.20 2.16
C VAL A 150 21.69 -17.08 0.93
N SER A 151 22.47 -18.14 0.75
CA SER A 151 22.31 -19.06 -0.39
C SER A 151 20.93 -19.70 -0.42
N LYS A 152 20.41 -20.21 0.71
CA LYS A 152 19.08 -20.81 0.77
C LYS A 152 17.99 -19.81 0.36
N LEU A 153 18.08 -18.58 0.87
CA LEU A 153 17.13 -17.52 0.56
C LEU A 153 17.22 -17.11 -0.93
N THR A 154 18.42 -16.97 -1.47
CA THR A 154 18.61 -16.56 -2.88
C THR A 154 18.31 -17.68 -3.87
N ASP A 155 18.53 -18.95 -3.51
CA ASP A 155 18.19 -20.11 -4.33
C ASP A 155 16.67 -20.27 -4.45
N ALA A 156 15.93 -19.95 -3.39
CA ALA A 156 14.47 -19.99 -3.38
C ALA A 156 13.82 -18.81 -4.12
N ILE A 157 14.51 -17.68 -4.25
CA ILE A 157 13.94 -16.42 -4.75
C ILE A 157 14.83 -15.84 -5.86
N PRO A 158 14.55 -16.18 -7.13
CA PRO A 158 15.31 -15.64 -8.26
C PRO A 158 15.35 -14.10 -8.25
N GLY A 159 16.56 -13.54 -8.29
CA GLY A 159 16.79 -12.09 -8.27
C GLY A 159 16.98 -11.48 -6.87
N LEU A 160 16.84 -12.27 -5.80
CA LEU A 160 17.13 -11.82 -4.43
C LEU A 160 18.64 -11.61 -4.20
N ASP A 161 19.49 -12.27 -4.98
CA ASP A 161 20.96 -12.08 -4.96
C ASP A 161 21.39 -10.66 -5.32
N ALA A 162 20.53 -9.91 -6.03
CA ALA A 162 20.72 -8.49 -6.33
C ALA A 162 20.22 -7.55 -5.21
N MET A 163 19.71 -8.10 -4.11
CA MET A 163 19.12 -7.38 -2.98
C MET A 163 20.05 -7.36 -1.76
N SER A 164 19.73 -6.51 -0.78
CA SER A 164 20.43 -6.53 0.51
C SER A 164 19.81 -7.59 1.40
N VAL A 165 20.59 -8.60 1.79
CA VAL A 165 20.20 -9.63 2.76
C VAL A 165 21.21 -9.60 3.90
N GLN A 166 20.76 -9.26 5.10
CA GLN A 166 21.58 -9.23 6.30
C GLN A 166 21.13 -10.33 7.24
N LEU A 167 22.00 -11.30 7.49
CA LEU A 167 21.75 -12.35 8.48
C LEU A 167 22.26 -11.92 9.84
N ARG A 168 21.45 -12.17 10.87
CA ARG A 168 21.88 -12.15 12.28
C ARG A 168 21.78 -13.57 12.78
N ASP A 169 22.87 -14.04 13.40
CA ASP A 169 23.03 -15.33 14.10
C ASP A 169 22.54 -16.62 13.40
N GLY A 170 22.14 -16.57 12.13
CA GLY A 170 21.59 -17.70 11.40
C GLY A 170 20.11 -17.96 11.69
N SER A 171 19.48 -17.22 12.60
CA SER A 171 18.05 -17.37 12.89
C SER A 171 17.16 -16.24 12.38
N TYR A 172 17.77 -15.13 11.95
CA TYR A 172 17.08 -13.93 11.50
C TYR A 172 17.72 -13.36 10.23
N ALA A 173 16.87 -12.97 9.26
CA ALA A 173 17.25 -12.26 8.05
C ALA A 173 16.47 -10.95 7.92
N GLU A 174 17.19 -9.86 7.71
CA GLU A 174 16.65 -8.57 7.28
C GLU A 174 16.90 -8.42 5.78
N ILE A 175 15.83 -8.22 5.01
CA ILE A 175 15.86 -8.29 3.55
C ILE A 175 15.31 -7.00 2.98
N SER A 176 16.13 -6.23 2.26
CA SER A 176 15.68 -5.01 1.59
C SER A 176 15.28 -5.29 0.14
N VAL A 177 14.02 -5.06 -0.21
CA VAL A 177 13.46 -5.33 -1.54
C VAL A 177 12.90 -4.05 -2.19
N PRO A 178 12.73 -4.00 -3.51
CA PRO A 178 11.98 -2.94 -4.17
C PRO A 178 10.54 -2.87 -3.65
N ILE A 179 10.07 -1.65 -3.35
CA ILE A 179 8.68 -1.42 -2.98
C ILE A 179 7.75 -1.95 -4.08
N GLY A 180 6.70 -2.65 -3.69
CA GLY A 180 5.73 -3.34 -4.55
C GLY A 180 6.06 -4.81 -4.81
N THR A 181 7.23 -5.32 -4.40
CA THR A 181 7.66 -6.73 -4.59
C THR A 181 7.55 -7.59 -3.33
N GLU A 182 7.17 -6.98 -2.21
CA GLU A 182 7.16 -7.55 -0.86
C GLU A 182 6.34 -8.84 -0.80
N ALA A 183 5.12 -8.81 -1.34
CA ALA A 183 4.22 -9.94 -1.31
C ALA A 183 4.79 -11.16 -2.05
N TYR A 184 5.43 -10.94 -3.20
CA TYR A 184 6.10 -12.01 -3.93
C TYR A 184 7.22 -12.63 -3.09
N VAL A 185 8.10 -11.79 -2.53
CA VAL A 185 9.24 -12.27 -1.75
C VAL A 185 8.79 -12.98 -0.48
N VAL A 186 7.83 -12.42 0.26
CA VAL A 186 7.26 -13.04 1.47
C VAL A 186 6.62 -14.39 1.16
N GLN A 187 5.86 -14.50 0.07
CA GLN A 187 5.26 -15.78 -0.32
C GLN A 187 6.35 -16.84 -0.58
N ARG A 188 7.41 -16.49 -1.31
CA ARG A 188 8.51 -17.41 -1.60
C ARG A 188 9.34 -17.76 -0.36
N LEU A 189 9.56 -16.80 0.54
CA LEU A 189 10.21 -17.08 1.82
C LEU A 189 9.43 -18.12 2.62
N ARG A 190 8.10 -18.05 2.64
CA ARG A 190 7.26 -19.03 3.34
C ARG A 190 7.21 -20.42 2.68
N GLU A 191 7.69 -20.55 1.45
CA GLU A 191 7.86 -21.83 0.76
C GLU A 191 9.21 -22.51 1.12
N VAL A 192 10.11 -21.82 1.82
CA VAL A 192 11.39 -22.36 2.30
C VAL A 192 11.18 -23.10 3.61
N ASP A 193 11.52 -24.39 3.66
CA ASP A 193 11.29 -25.25 4.84
C ASP A 193 11.93 -24.70 6.13
N GLU A 194 13.09 -24.05 6.02
CA GLU A 194 13.79 -23.46 7.17
C GLU A 194 13.19 -22.15 7.67
N VAL A 195 12.34 -21.49 6.88
CA VAL A 195 11.72 -20.22 7.26
C VAL A 195 10.44 -20.52 8.06
N SER A 196 10.50 -20.29 9.37
CA SER A 196 9.35 -20.43 10.26
C SER A 196 8.41 -19.23 10.20
N HIS A 197 8.93 -18.06 9.85
CA HIS A 197 8.15 -16.83 9.70
C HIS A 197 8.78 -15.91 8.66
N ALA A 198 7.96 -15.28 7.82
CA ALA A 198 8.41 -14.19 6.96
C ALA A 198 7.30 -13.15 6.77
N ASN A 199 7.65 -11.88 6.91
CA ASN A 199 6.71 -10.78 6.77
C ASN A 199 7.40 -9.44 6.53
N LEU A 200 6.60 -8.37 6.44
CA LEU A 200 7.10 -7.01 6.49
C LEU A 200 7.79 -6.75 7.83
N TRP A 201 8.97 -6.12 7.79
CA TRP A 201 9.71 -5.80 9.01
C TRP A 201 8.94 -4.80 9.88
N GLY A 202 8.81 -5.11 11.17
CA GLY A 202 8.10 -4.22 12.10
C GLY A 202 8.93 -3.14 12.77
N GLY A 203 10.24 -3.14 12.52
CA GLY A 203 11.18 -2.16 13.05
C GLY A 203 11.21 -0.88 12.23
N GLY A 204 10.14 -0.10 12.26
CA GLY A 204 10.15 1.24 11.69
C GLY A 204 10.03 1.29 10.17
N CYS A 205 9.29 2.26 9.65
CA CYS A 205 9.15 2.54 8.22
C CYS A 205 10.45 3.04 7.53
N GLY A 206 11.64 2.80 8.11
CA GLY A 206 12.92 3.11 7.48
C GLY A 206 13.24 4.60 7.39
N GLY A 207 12.59 5.45 8.20
CA GLY A 207 12.92 6.88 8.31
C GLY A 207 12.65 7.71 7.05
N GLY A 208 11.84 7.22 6.11
CA GLY A 208 11.35 8.00 4.98
C GLY A 208 9.83 8.08 5.01
N GLU A 209 9.30 9.29 5.06
CA GLU A 209 7.87 9.51 4.88
C GLU A 209 7.52 9.26 3.42
N VAL A 210 6.76 8.19 3.19
CA VAL A 210 6.40 7.77 1.85
C VAL A 210 5.06 8.40 1.51
N SER A 211 5.00 9.03 0.34
CA SER A 211 3.74 9.46 -0.24
C SER A 211 3.43 8.61 -1.44
N TYR A 212 2.16 8.39 -1.73
CA TYR A 212 1.79 7.80 -3.01
C TYR A 212 0.60 8.52 -3.62
N PHE A 213 0.54 8.47 -4.93
CA PHE A 213 -0.61 8.93 -5.69
C PHE A 213 -1.00 7.92 -6.75
N THR A 214 -2.28 7.85 -7.09
CA THR A 214 -2.77 6.95 -8.14
C THR A 214 -2.89 7.66 -9.46
N ILE A 215 -2.61 6.95 -10.55
CA ILE A 215 -2.80 7.45 -11.90
C ILE A 215 -3.53 6.41 -12.76
N PRO A 216 -4.23 6.82 -13.83
CA PRO A 216 -4.69 5.89 -14.85
C PRO A 216 -3.49 5.16 -15.48
N LYS A 217 -3.48 3.83 -15.41
CA LYS A 217 -2.40 2.95 -15.90
C LYS A 217 -2.04 3.22 -17.36
N LYS A 218 -3.04 3.56 -18.20
CA LYS A 218 -2.85 3.95 -19.61
C LYS A 218 -1.88 5.11 -19.84
N LEU A 219 -1.63 5.98 -18.85
CA LEU A 219 -0.69 7.08 -18.97
C LEU A 219 0.76 6.59 -19.05
N ILE A 220 1.06 5.46 -18.42
CA ILE A 220 2.41 4.89 -18.36
C ILE A 220 2.50 3.49 -18.97
N SER A 221 1.42 2.95 -19.54
CA SER A 221 1.43 1.65 -20.23
C SER A 221 1.58 1.75 -21.75
N ALA A 222 2.14 0.71 -22.36
CA ALA A 222 2.07 0.43 -23.79
C ALA A 222 0.63 0.07 -24.23
N SER A 223 0.40 -0.10 -25.54
CA SER A 223 -0.93 -0.44 -26.09
C SER A 223 -1.48 -1.79 -25.60
N GLN A 224 -0.62 -2.66 -25.08
CA GLN A 224 -0.97 -3.99 -24.55
C GLN A 224 -1.18 -4.00 -23.02
N GLY A 225 -1.19 -2.83 -22.36
CA GLY A 225 -1.45 -2.71 -20.91
C GLY A 225 -0.22 -2.85 -20.01
N GLU A 226 0.88 -3.40 -20.51
CA GLU A 226 2.16 -3.47 -19.79
C GLU A 226 2.76 -2.09 -19.53
N LEU A 227 3.38 -1.91 -18.36
CA LEU A 227 4.05 -0.65 -18.00
C LEU A 227 5.26 -0.39 -18.92
N ASP A 228 5.34 0.82 -19.46
CA ASP A 228 6.37 1.26 -20.39
C ASP A 228 7.33 2.26 -19.71
N GLY A 229 8.61 1.91 -19.66
CA GLY A 229 9.63 2.69 -18.98
C GLY A 229 9.83 4.10 -19.55
N GLN A 230 9.68 4.29 -20.87
CA GLN A 230 9.85 5.61 -21.50
C GLN A 230 8.66 6.52 -21.22
N LYS A 231 7.43 5.98 -21.27
CA LYS A 231 6.23 6.71 -20.89
C LYS A 231 6.25 7.07 -19.40
N PHE A 232 6.64 6.14 -18.53
CA PHE A 232 6.84 6.40 -17.12
C PHE A 232 7.87 7.52 -16.89
N ALA A 233 9.05 7.44 -17.51
CA ALA A 233 10.08 8.47 -17.41
C ALA A 233 9.54 9.85 -17.84
N ARG A 234 8.84 9.91 -18.97
CA ARG A 234 8.26 11.15 -19.51
C ARG A 234 7.19 11.71 -18.59
N PHE A 235 6.30 10.86 -18.08
CA PHE A 235 5.27 11.25 -17.12
C PHE A 235 5.91 11.89 -15.89
N ILE A 236 6.87 11.21 -15.25
CA ILE A 236 7.57 11.74 -14.07
C ILE A 236 8.27 13.07 -14.38
N ARG A 237 9.02 13.16 -15.48
CA ARG A 237 9.73 14.40 -15.86
C ARG A 237 8.77 15.58 -16.02
N ASN A 238 7.67 15.35 -16.74
CA ASN A 238 6.67 16.39 -16.98
C ASN A 238 5.98 16.82 -15.69
N SER A 239 5.65 15.86 -14.81
CA SER A 239 5.06 16.13 -13.51
C SER A 239 5.98 16.92 -12.59
N VAL A 240 7.29 16.60 -12.57
CA VAL A 240 8.31 17.37 -11.82
C VAL A 240 8.43 18.80 -12.34
N GLY A 241 8.52 18.99 -13.66
CA GLY A 241 8.54 20.34 -14.24
C GLY A 241 7.29 21.13 -13.88
N ALA A 242 6.11 20.55 -14.08
CA ALA A 242 4.83 21.20 -13.79
C ALA A 242 4.66 21.52 -12.29
N PHE A 243 5.15 20.65 -11.41
CA PHE A 243 5.13 20.88 -9.96
C PHE A 243 5.98 22.08 -9.56
N LEU A 244 7.22 22.14 -10.06
CA LEU A 244 8.12 23.24 -9.78
C LEU A 244 7.61 24.56 -10.40
N ASP A 245 6.85 24.49 -11.49
CA ASP A 245 6.29 25.64 -12.20
C ASP A 245 4.81 25.94 -11.86
N ARG A 246 4.29 25.38 -10.75
CA ARG A 246 2.85 25.39 -10.45
C ARG A 246 2.25 26.78 -10.22
N THR A 247 3.07 27.76 -9.83
CA THR A 247 2.66 29.16 -9.66
C THR A 247 3.34 30.06 -10.70
N PRO A 248 2.75 31.22 -11.06
CA PRO A 248 3.40 32.18 -11.95
C PRO A 248 4.76 32.66 -11.44
N GLU A 249 4.92 32.79 -10.12
CA GLU A 249 6.20 33.15 -9.49
C GLU A 249 7.25 32.06 -9.73
N HIS A 250 6.89 30.78 -9.51
CA HIS A 250 7.87 29.71 -9.63
C HIS A 250 8.35 29.47 -11.07
N LYS A 251 7.54 29.80 -12.08
CA LYS A 251 7.94 29.80 -13.50
C LYS A 251 9.09 30.76 -13.81
N GLY A 252 9.30 31.78 -12.97
CA GLY A 252 10.41 32.73 -13.09
C GLY A 252 11.75 32.16 -12.64
N TYR A 253 11.76 31.00 -11.96
CA TYR A 253 12.97 30.37 -11.46
C TYR A 253 13.57 29.43 -12.51
N SER A 254 14.89 29.48 -12.69
CA SER A 254 15.62 28.46 -13.44
C SER A 254 15.81 27.22 -12.57
N ASN A 255 15.09 26.14 -12.84
CA ASN A 255 15.22 24.87 -12.12
C ASN A 255 16.17 23.90 -12.86
N LYS A 256 16.95 23.10 -12.13
CA LYS A 256 17.77 22.02 -12.71
C LYS A 256 17.16 20.66 -12.37
N ILE A 257 16.72 19.95 -13.39
CA ILE A 257 16.11 18.62 -13.29
C ILE A 257 17.00 17.62 -14.02
N GLN A 258 17.56 16.66 -13.29
CA GLN A 258 18.37 15.58 -13.84
C GLN A 258 17.70 14.24 -13.56
N GLN A 259 17.04 13.69 -14.58
CA GLN A 259 16.41 12.38 -14.49
C GLN A 259 17.41 11.27 -14.84
N ARG A 260 17.46 10.23 -14.00
CA ARG A 260 18.21 8.99 -14.28
C ARG A 260 17.38 8.03 -15.11
N GLU A 261 18.05 7.02 -15.68
CA GLU A 261 17.40 5.94 -16.42
C GLU A 261 16.35 5.22 -15.56
N VAL A 262 15.22 4.85 -16.17
CA VAL A 262 14.21 4.02 -15.52
C VAL A 262 14.73 2.60 -15.42
N ARG A 263 14.70 2.05 -14.21
CA ARG A 263 15.04 0.65 -13.95
C ARG A 263 13.75 -0.14 -13.79
N ARG A 264 13.76 -1.40 -14.22
CA ARG A 264 12.72 -2.35 -13.87
C ARG A 264 13.29 -3.26 -12.78
N SER A 265 12.52 -3.47 -11.72
CA SER A 265 12.89 -4.46 -10.70
C SER A 265 13.07 -5.84 -11.33
N VAL A 266 14.01 -6.61 -10.80
CA VAL A 266 14.21 -8.02 -11.18
C VAL A 266 13.23 -8.96 -10.46
N LEU A 267 12.52 -8.45 -9.45
CA LEU A 267 11.51 -9.18 -8.67
C LEU A 267 10.09 -8.82 -9.14
N PRO A 268 9.18 -9.80 -9.31
CA PRO A 268 7.76 -9.59 -9.59
C PRO A 268 7.08 -8.65 -8.57
N PRO A 269 6.10 -7.82 -9.00
CA PRO A 269 5.52 -7.69 -10.34
C PRO A 269 6.36 -6.83 -11.30
N PHE A 270 7.66 -6.70 -11.04
CA PHE A 270 8.62 -5.94 -11.85
C PHE A 270 8.30 -4.44 -11.92
N PRO A 271 8.15 -3.76 -10.76
CA PRO A 271 7.86 -2.35 -10.72
C PRO A 271 8.91 -1.51 -11.47
N LEU A 272 8.45 -0.41 -12.05
CA LEU A 272 9.31 0.59 -12.66
C LEU A 272 9.79 1.56 -11.60
N GLN A 273 11.10 1.83 -11.60
CA GLN A 273 11.76 2.73 -10.69
C GLN A 273 12.40 3.89 -11.44
N ASN A 274 12.25 5.10 -10.90
CA ASN A 274 12.91 6.28 -11.44
C ASN A 274 13.47 7.15 -10.32
N ARG A 275 14.57 7.85 -10.61
CA ARG A 275 15.16 8.86 -9.72
C ARG A 275 15.36 10.16 -10.47
N VAL A 276 14.96 11.25 -9.85
CA VAL A 276 15.10 12.61 -10.38
C VAL A 276 15.86 13.46 -9.36
N SER A 277 17.05 13.91 -9.72
CA SER A 277 17.80 14.87 -8.92
C SER A 277 17.35 16.28 -9.28
N ILE A 278 17.00 17.08 -8.28
CA ILE A 278 16.40 18.41 -8.43
C ILE A 278 17.28 19.44 -7.73
N VAL A 279 17.46 20.60 -8.37
CA VAL A 279 17.85 21.85 -7.70
C VAL A 279 16.81 22.90 -8.05
N ALA A 280 16.13 23.43 -7.05
CA ALA A 280 15.00 24.33 -7.21
C ALA A 280 14.92 25.35 -6.07
N ALA A 281 14.13 26.40 -6.23
CA ALA A 281 13.83 27.32 -5.13
C ALA A 281 13.09 26.60 -4.00
N SER A 282 13.42 26.88 -2.74
CA SER A 282 12.76 26.28 -1.57
C SER A 282 11.26 26.60 -1.52
N SER A 283 10.85 27.78 -2.00
CA SER A 283 9.45 28.15 -2.19
C SER A 283 8.73 27.23 -3.20
N ALA A 284 9.43 26.79 -4.25
CA ALA A 284 8.89 25.86 -5.23
C ALA A 284 8.86 24.41 -4.70
N SER A 285 9.88 23.94 -3.98
CA SER A 285 9.90 22.55 -3.48
C SER A 285 9.04 22.33 -2.23
N ARG A 286 9.02 23.29 -1.29
CA ARG A 286 8.46 23.13 0.06
C ARG A 286 7.49 24.23 0.50
N GLU A 287 7.22 25.21 -0.37
CA GLU A 287 6.39 26.38 -0.04
C GLU A 287 6.96 27.24 1.10
N TYR A 288 8.26 27.11 1.35
CA TYR A 288 8.92 27.78 2.46
C TYR A 288 10.31 28.29 2.09
N GLY A 289 10.65 29.47 2.61
CA GLY A 289 11.97 30.07 2.46
C GLY A 289 12.21 30.72 1.10
N ASN A 290 13.35 31.39 0.99
CA ASN A 290 13.80 32.06 -0.24
C ASN A 290 15.25 31.62 -0.57
N SER A 291 15.50 30.33 -0.40
CA SER A 291 16.79 29.65 -0.57
C SER A 291 16.73 28.67 -1.75
N TRP A 292 17.86 28.04 -2.08
CA TRP A 292 17.89 26.94 -3.04
C TRP A 292 17.91 25.61 -2.30
N ASP A 293 17.10 24.66 -2.77
CA ASP A 293 17.10 23.28 -2.32
C ASP A 293 17.74 22.38 -3.37
N ARG A 294 18.37 21.30 -2.90
CA ARG A 294 18.88 20.19 -3.70
C ARG A 294 18.42 18.89 -3.08
N PHE A 295 17.76 18.03 -3.83
CA PHE A 295 17.24 16.75 -3.34
C PHE A 295 17.09 15.74 -4.46
N ASP A 296 16.82 14.50 -4.10
CA ASP A 296 16.43 13.44 -5.01
C ASP A 296 14.98 13.03 -4.73
N LEU A 297 14.17 12.92 -5.79
CA LEU A 297 12.89 12.23 -5.73
C LEU A 297 13.04 10.83 -6.31
N PHE A 298 12.54 9.85 -5.56
CA PHE A 298 12.46 8.47 -5.99
C PHE A 298 11.02 8.11 -6.28
N PHE A 299 10.81 7.34 -7.34
CA PHE A 299 9.50 6.92 -7.79
C PHE A 299 9.53 5.42 -8.05
N THR A 300 8.51 4.72 -7.59
CA THR A 300 8.31 3.31 -7.89
C THR A 300 6.83 3.03 -8.11
N THR A 301 6.51 2.26 -9.15
CA THR A 301 5.12 1.81 -9.35
C THR A 301 4.78 0.73 -8.34
N ALA A 302 3.59 0.73 -7.77
CA ALA A 302 3.13 -0.33 -6.88
C ALA A 302 1.67 -0.71 -7.18
N ASP A 303 1.37 -2.00 -7.01
CA ASP A 303 0.01 -2.52 -7.01
C ASP A 303 -0.51 -2.53 -5.57
N LEU A 304 -1.17 -1.44 -5.19
CA LEU A 304 -1.68 -1.28 -3.83
C LEU A 304 -3.04 -1.94 -3.61
N PRO A 305 -3.32 -2.38 -2.37
CA PRO A 305 -4.66 -2.78 -1.95
C PRO A 305 -5.70 -1.71 -2.32
N GLY A 306 -6.77 -2.14 -2.98
CA GLY A 306 -7.86 -1.23 -3.33
C GLY A 306 -7.58 -0.30 -4.51
N LEU A 307 -6.58 -0.56 -5.36
CA LEU A 307 -6.50 -0.03 -6.73
C LEU A 307 -7.36 -0.86 -7.71
N SER A 308 -7.77 -0.29 -8.84
CA SER A 308 -8.44 -1.04 -9.92
C SER A 308 -7.39 -1.48 -10.92
N ASP A 309 -7.72 -2.44 -11.77
CA ASP A 309 -6.81 -2.91 -12.82
C ASP A 309 -6.41 -1.81 -13.83
N GLU A 310 -7.17 -0.72 -13.85
CA GLU A 310 -6.93 0.47 -14.66
C GLU A 310 -6.13 1.57 -13.93
N GLU A 311 -5.84 1.39 -12.65
CA GLU A 311 -5.05 2.29 -11.82
C GLU A 311 -3.68 1.69 -11.52
N VAL A 312 -2.71 2.55 -11.22
CA VAL A 312 -1.41 2.16 -10.66
C VAL A 312 -1.00 3.22 -9.65
N ALA A 313 -0.45 2.82 -8.51
CA ALA A 313 0.13 3.76 -7.57
C ALA A 313 1.55 4.08 -7.99
N ILE A 314 1.92 5.35 -7.87
CA ILE A 314 3.30 5.81 -7.89
C ILE A 314 3.62 6.18 -6.46
N VAL A 315 4.45 5.34 -5.86
CA VAL A 315 5.02 5.55 -4.54
C VAL A 315 6.26 6.43 -4.72
N LEU A 316 6.39 7.45 -3.89
CA LEU A 316 7.52 8.36 -3.89
C LEU A 316 7.99 8.74 -2.49
N TRP A 317 9.25 9.12 -2.42
CA TRP A 317 9.86 9.74 -1.27
C TRP A 317 10.97 10.69 -1.76
N ALA A 318 11.27 11.69 -0.94
CA ALA A 318 12.43 12.53 -1.13
C ALA A 318 13.59 11.98 -0.28
N GLU A 319 14.81 12.16 -0.75
CA GLU A 319 16.01 11.94 0.06
C GLU A 319 17.02 13.04 -0.22
N LYS A 320 17.98 13.17 0.70
CA LYS A 320 19.17 14.00 0.55
C LYS A 320 18.78 15.43 0.27
N LEU A 321 17.82 15.96 1.03
CA LEU A 321 17.40 17.34 0.94
C LEU A 321 18.42 18.25 1.63
N PHE A 322 19.11 19.03 0.83
CA PHE A 322 20.00 20.09 1.27
C PHE A 322 19.41 21.45 0.92
N THR A 323 19.69 22.44 1.73
CA THR A 323 19.40 23.84 1.46
C THR A 323 20.66 24.70 1.49
N GLY A 324 20.61 25.84 0.81
CA GLY A 324 21.73 26.77 0.68
C GLY A 324 21.37 28.17 1.15
N ASN A 325 22.37 28.93 1.57
CA ASN A 325 22.18 30.31 2.06
C ASN A 325 21.98 31.35 0.93
N ALA A 326 22.17 30.94 -0.33
CA ALA A 326 21.99 31.83 -1.48
C ALA A 326 20.51 32.15 -1.68
N ARG A 327 20.17 33.44 -1.78
CA ARG A 327 18.79 33.87 -2.02
C ARG A 327 18.34 33.57 -3.45
N VAL A 328 17.10 33.11 -3.60
CA VAL A 328 16.47 32.98 -4.93
C VAL A 328 16.10 34.37 -5.45
N ARG A 329 16.29 34.55 -6.75
CA ARG A 329 15.88 35.74 -7.51
C ARG A 329 15.45 35.29 -8.91
N ASP A 330 14.49 35.98 -9.49
CA ASP A 330 13.99 35.69 -10.83
C ASP A 330 15.12 35.69 -11.88
N GLY A 331 15.13 34.68 -12.74
CA GLY A 331 16.14 34.53 -13.79
C GLY A 331 17.56 34.23 -13.31
N VAL A 332 17.79 33.99 -12.01
CA VAL A 332 19.10 33.60 -11.48
C VAL A 332 19.25 32.09 -11.46
N GLU A 333 20.25 31.59 -12.18
CA GLU A 333 20.65 30.18 -12.21
C GLU A 333 20.89 29.60 -10.81
N PRO A 334 20.50 28.34 -10.55
CA PRO A 334 20.78 27.70 -9.28
C PRO A 334 22.28 27.67 -9.02
N PRO A 335 22.70 27.91 -7.77
CA PRO A 335 24.10 27.84 -7.39
C PRO A 335 24.63 26.42 -7.61
N ARG A 336 25.95 26.29 -7.62
CA ARG A 336 26.58 24.97 -7.72
C ARG A 336 26.28 24.14 -6.46
N ARG A 337 26.34 22.81 -6.59
CA ARG A 337 25.93 21.88 -5.54
C ARG A 337 26.69 22.09 -4.23
N GLU A 338 27.95 22.52 -4.30
CA GLU A 338 28.79 22.81 -3.13
C GLU A 338 28.30 24.00 -2.27
N PHE A 339 27.34 24.79 -2.76
CA PHE A 339 26.74 25.91 -2.01
C PHE A 339 25.32 25.58 -1.47
N ILE A 340 24.90 24.32 -1.58
CA ILE A 340 23.65 23.77 -1.06
C ILE A 340 24.01 22.53 -0.24
N ASP A 341 24.49 22.79 0.97
CA ASP A 341 25.24 21.87 1.81
C ASP A 341 24.67 21.69 3.23
N VAL A 342 23.62 22.43 3.59
CA VAL A 342 22.92 22.25 4.87
C VAL A 342 21.86 21.18 4.69
N GLU A 343 22.11 19.97 5.18
CA GLU A 343 21.13 18.88 5.18
C GLU A 343 19.95 19.25 6.10
N LEU A 344 18.74 19.05 5.59
CA LEU A 344 17.49 19.26 6.33
C LEU A 344 17.00 17.95 6.93
N ASN A 345 16.00 18.05 7.80
CA ASN A 345 15.43 16.89 8.48
C ASN A 345 14.48 16.12 7.56
N TYR A 346 14.18 14.87 7.93
CA TYR A 346 13.22 14.00 7.23
C TYR A 346 11.83 14.65 7.06
N ASP A 347 11.37 15.46 8.03
CA ASP A 347 10.12 16.22 7.90
C ASP A 347 10.06 17.15 6.68
N ASP A 348 11.19 17.76 6.32
CA ASP A 348 11.27 18.60 5.13
C ASP A 348 11.24 17.76 3.85
N GLU A 349 11.81 16.55 3.88
CA GLU A 349 11.74 15.56 2.80
C GLU A 349 10.31 15.06 2.58
N ALA A 350 9.63 14.70 3.68
CA ALA A 350 8.20 14.38 3.71
C ALA A 350 7.36 15.47 3.06
N THR A 351 7.60 16.72 3.46
CA THR A 351 6.88 17.88 2.94
C THR A 351 6.98 17.97 1.42
N VAL A 352 8.18 17.80 0.85
CA VAL A 352 8.37 17.78 -0.61
C VAL A 352 7.59 16.64 -1.25
N ALA A 353 7.68 15.43 -0.71
CA ALA A 353 7.01 14.25 -1.27
C ALA A 353 5.48 14.40 -1.26
N VAL A 354 4.91 14.88 -0.15
CA VAL A 354 3.45 15.09 0.00
C VAL A 354 2.96 16.19 -0.95
N LEU A 355 3.66 17.34 -0.99
CA LEU A 355 3.30 18.44 -1.89
C LEU A 355 3.31 17.99 -3.35
N PHE A 356 4.33 17.21 -3.74
CA PHE A 356 4.41 16.64 -5.08
C PHE A 356 3.26 15.67 -5.35
N ALA A 357 3.02 14.73 -4.44
CA ALA A 357 1.97 13.71 -4.59
C ALA A 357 0.58 14.34 -4.70
N SER A 358 0.25 15.28 -3.81
CA SER A 358 -1.00 16.04 -3.83
C SER A 358 -1.16 16.82 -5.14
N PHE A 359 -0.11 17.54 -5.58
CA PHE A 359 -0.12 18.28 -6.83
C PHE A 359 -0.44 17.36 -8.02
N VAL A 360 0.32 16.28 -8.21
CA VAL A 360 0.11 15.40 -9.36
C VAL A 360 -1.27 14.73 -9.31
N SER A 361 -1.69 14.27 -8.13
CA SER A 361 -2.99 13.65 -7.93
C SER A 361 -4.14 14.58 -8.35
N SER A 362 -4.06 15.86 -7.99
CA SER A 362 -5.04 16.88 -8.39
C SER A 362 -5.10 17.09 -9.91
N GLN A 363 -3.97 16.95 -10.61
CA GLN A 363 -3.90 17.14 -12.07
C GLN A 363 -4.49 15.96 -12.84
N VAL A 364 -4.36 14.74 -12.30
CA VAL A 364 -4.79 13.53 -13.00
C VAL A 364 -6.14 12.99 -12.50
N GLY A 365 -6.72 13.59 -11.47
CA GLY A 365 -7.93 13.10 -10.80
C GLY A 365 -7.68 11.79 -10.04
N GLY A 366 -6.48 11.66 -9.46
CA GLY A 366 -6.06 10.48 -8.71
C GLY A 366 -6.45 10.54 -7.24
N ARG A 367 -5.98 9.55 -6.47
CA ARG A 367 -5.93 9.59 -5.00
C ARG A 367 -4.54 10.02 -4.55
N CYS A 368 -4.43 10.65 -3.39
CA CYS A 368 -3.16 10.84 -2.70
C CYS A 368 -3.29 10.27 -1.30
N GLU A 369 -2.25 9.60 -0.83
CA GLU A 369 -2.13 9.15 0.56
C GLU A 369 -0.69 9.33 1.03
N VAL A 370 -0.53 9.46 2.34
CA VAL A 370 0.75 9.69 3.03
C VAL A 370 0.88 8.65 4.12
N ASP A 371 1.97 7.89 4.10
CA ASP A 371 2.33 6.92 5.15
C ASP A 371 3.59 7.46 5.86
N SER A 372 3.52 7.71 7.17
CA SER A 372 4.62 8.29 7.95
C SER A 372 4.95 7.48 9.21
N GLU A 373 6.25 7.25 9.46
CA GLU A 373 6.77 6.64 10.68
C GLU A 373 6.81 7.65 11.84
N GLY A 374 6.30 7.30 13.03
CA GLY A 374 6.70 7.95 14.29
C GLY A 374 6.25 9.40 14.54
N ILE A 375 5.77 10.10 13.52
CA ILE A 375 5.40 11.51 13.63
C ILE A 375 4.00 11.68 14.23
N PHE A 376 3.08 10.73 13.97
CA PHE A 376 1.72 10.80 14.50
C PHE A 376 1.64 10.81 16.04
N GLU A 377 2.64 10.26 16.74
CA GLU A 377 2.64 10.23 18.20
C GLU A 377 3.48 11.34 18.85
N SER A 378 4.36 12.01 18.11
CA SER A 378 5.33 12.96 18.67
C SER A 378 5.24 14.40 18.14
N PHE A 379 4.49 14.67 17.06
CA PHE A 379 4.41 15.99 16.43
C PHE A 379 2.97 16.43 16.12
N TYR A 380 2.16 16.59 17.16
CA TYR A 380 1.40 17.85 17.23
C TYR A 380 2.41 18.91 17.66
N ASP A 381 3.22 19.42 16.73
CA ASP A 381 3.91 20.67 17.03
C ASP A 381 2.84 21.76 17.25
N ASP A 382 3.16 22.77 18.05
CA ASP A 382 2.25 23.90 18.30
C ASP A 382 1.95 24.73 17.00
N GLN A 383 2.38 24.28 15.82
CA GLN A 383 2.29 24.97 14.53
C GLN A 383 1.39 24.25 13.50
N GLY A 384 0.90 23.03 13.77
CA GLY A 384 -0.11 22.35 12.96
C GLY A 384 0.32 21.91 11.55
N ARG A 385 1.63 21.79 11.29
CA ARG A 385 2.14 21.52 9.93
C ARG A 385 1.78 20.14 9.38
N TYR A 386 1.65 19.12 10.24
CA TYR A 386 1.33 17.76 9.79
C TYR A 386 -0.15 17.54 9.48
N GLU A 387 -1.06 18.17 10.25
CA GLU A 387 -2.48 18.21 9.87
C GLU A 387 -2.62 18.81 8.47
N TYR A 388 -1.88 19.88 8.17
CA TYR A 388 -1.85 20.48 6.84
C TYR A 388 -1.42 19.48 5.75
N LEU A 389 -0.30 18.76 5.92
CA LEU A 389 0.18 17.77 4.94
C LEU A 389 -0.84 16.66 4.69
N TRP A 390 -1.45 16.12 5.75
CA TRP A 390 -2.50 15.11 5.63
C TRP A 390 -3.76 15.66 4.95
N HIS A 391 -4.11 16.92 5.21
CA HIS A 391 -5.23 17.59 4.54
C HIS A 391 -4.98 17.83 3.05
N LEU A 392 -3.72 18.03 2.62
CA LEU A 392 -3.39 18.19 1.20
C LEU A 392 -3.74 16.96 0.35
N CYS A 393 -3.69 15.76 0.93
CA CYS A 393 -4.03 14.53 0.22
C CYS A 393 -5.48 14.07 0.44
N LYS A 394 -6.25 14.78 1.30
CA LYS A 394 -7.68 14.52 1.55
C LYS A 394 -8.63 15.42 0.76
N GLY A 395 -8.12 16.46 0.10
CA GLY A 395 -8.89 17.31 -0.82
C GLY A 395 -9.28 16.57 -2.08
#